data_AF-A0A969FN97-F1
#
_entry.id   AF-A0A969FN97-F1
#
_cell.length_a   1.000
_cell.length_b   1.000
_cell.length_c   1.000
_cell.angle_alpha   90.00
_cell.angle_beta   90.00
_cell.angle_gamma   90.00
#
_symmetry.space_group_name_H-M   'P 1'
#
loop_
_entity.id
_entity.type
_entity.pdbx_description
1 polymer ?
#
loop_
_entity_poly.entity_id
_entity_poly.type
_entity_poly.pdbx_seq_one_letter_code
_entity_poly.pdbx_strand_id
1 'polypeptide(L)'
;MLPDQPWLVKCEHCNTLVWIDEQKQVGEIDPWGSRTRDADKFPDARSALTPTPQEYAHFIEAGVSDKNKERYLRLRAWWAGNDPRRETGQSAPLDSFEARNLRAFATLLDEAEDNDRIMKAEALRELGEFAAAENLLATEFGEQLLQAVSIISDLNQKRIATVAEMKFE
;
A
#
# COMPACT_ATOMS: atom_id res chain seq x y z
N MET A 1 -6.84 1.48 11.47
CA MET A 1 -6.55 0.06 11.12
C MET A 1 -5.40 -0.42 11.99
N LEU A 2 -5.41 -1.68 12.43
CA LEU A 2 -4.21 -2.27 13.05
C LEU A 2 -3.07 -2.23 12.02
N PRO A 3 -1.81 -2.00 12.44
CA PRO A 3 -0.68 -2.00 11.52
C PRO A 3 -0.56 -3.37 10.84
N ASP A 4 -0.42 -3.38 9.51
CA ASP A 4 -0.10 -4.59 8.78
C ASP A 4 1.34 -5.00 9.08
N GLN A 5 1.61 -6.29 9.20
CA GLN A 5 2.99 -6.76 9.27
C GLN A 5 3.60 -6.61 7.86
N PRO A 6 4.66 -5.80 7.69
CA PRO A 6 5.23 -5.58 6.36
C PRO A 6 5.85 -6.89 5.84
N TRP A 7 5.62 -7.20 4.57
CA TRP A 7 6.19 -8.37 3.92
C TRP A 7 7.60 -8.10 3.39
N LEU A 8 7.83 -6.88 2.87
CA LEU A 8 9.15 -6.39 2.48
C LEU A 8 9.63 -5.32 3.47
N VAL A 9 10.86 -5.45 3.93
CA VAL A 9 11.50 -4.48 4.80
C VAL A 9 12.93 -4.19 4.36
N LYS A 10 13.48 -3.08 4.84
CA LYS A 10 14.88 -2.71 4.64
C LYS A 10 15.67 -3.04 5.90
N CYS A 11 16.71 -3.86 5.76
CA CYS A 11 17.60 -4.16 6.87
C CYS A 11 18.37 -2.91 7.33
N GLU A 12 18.30 -2.56 8.61
CA GLU A 12 19.01 -1.38 9.13
C GLU A 12 20.54 -1.53 9.08
N HIS A 13 21.06 -2.76 9.15
CA HIS A 13 22.50 -3.02 9.17
C HIS A 13 23.16 -2.89 7.79
N CYS A 14 22.59 -3.50 6.75
CA CYS A 14 23.19 -3.55 5.41
C CYS A 14 22.39 -2.80 4.34
N ASN A 15 21.28 -2.16 4.69
CA ASN A 15 20.36 -1.45 3.77
C ASN A 15 19.77 -2.31 2.65
N THR A 16 19.86 -3.64 2.75
CA THR A 16 19.30 -4.57 1.77
C THR A 16 17.79 -4.74 1.98
N LEU A 17 17.03 -4.74 0.89
CA LEU A 17 15.62 -5.11 0.90
C LEU A 17 15.47 -6.62 1.02
N VAL A 18 14.68 -7.07 1.98
CA VAL A 18 14.47 -8.49 2.27
C VAL A 18 12.98 -8.77 2.46
N TRP A 19 12.56 -9.93 1.96
CA TRP A 19 11.24 -10.49 2.24
C TRP A 19 11.28 -11.24 3.56
N ILE A 20 10.38 -10.90 4.49
CA ILE A 20 10.36 -11.49 5.84
C ILE A 20 10.15 -13.01 5.78
N ASP A 21 9.26 -13.49 4.91
CA ASP A 21 8.96 -14.92 4.76
C ASP A 21 10.12 -15.75 4.18
N GLU A 22 11.08 -15.11 3.52
CA GLU A 22 12.29 -15.75 3.00
C GLU A 22 13.43 -15.75 4.03
N GLN A 23 13.27 -15.07 5.16
CA GLN A 23 14.28 -15.04 6.21
C GLN A 23 14.10 -16.21 7.18
N LYS A 24 15.24 -16.75 7.64
CA LYS A 24 15.23 -17.75 8.71
C LYS A 24 14.92 -17.07 10.05
N GLN A 25 13.87 -17.50 10.73
CA GLN A 25 13.64 -17.11 12.12
C GLN A 25 14.73 -17.69 13.03
N VAL A 26 15.44 -16.82 13.74
CA VAL A 26 16.51 -17.19 14.69
C VAL A 26 16.09 -17.03 16.16
N GLY A 27 14.98 -16.34 16.41
CA GLY A 27 14.43 -16.08 17.72
C GLY A 27 13.22 -15.15 17.66
N GLU A 28 12.71 -14.79 18.83
CA GLU A 28 11.59 -13.87 19.02
C GLU A 28 11.88 -13.01 20.27
N ILE A 29 11.50 -11.73 20.20
CA ILE A 29 11.60 -10.79 21.32
C ILE A 29 10.18 -10.31 21.58
N ASP A 30 9.68 -10.48 22.82
CA ASP A 30 8.39 -9.94 23.22
C ASP A 30 8.48 -8.40 23.31
N PRO A 31 7.75 -7.64 22.46
CA PRO A 31 7.81 -6.18 22.47
C PRO A 31 7.13 -5.55 23.69
N TRP A 32 6.26 -6.29 24.39
CA TRP A 32 5.41 -5.79 25.48
C TRP A 32 5.79 -6.35 26.85
N GLY A 33 6.68 -7.34 26.91
CA GLY A 33 7.24 -7.88 28.13
C GLY A 33 8.19 -6.89 28.83
N SER A 34 8.21 -6.86 30.17
CA SER A 34 9.22 -6.10 30.91
C SER A 34 10.60 -6.69 30.58
N ARG A 35 11.45 -5.95 29.84
CA ARG A 35 12.83 -6.32 29.41
C ARG A 35 13.20 -7.75 29.83
N THR A 36 12.64 -8.73 29.15
CA THR A 36 12.81 -10.13 29.53
C THR A 36 14.24 -10.52 29.16
N ARG A 37 14.75 -11.58 29.78
CA ARG A 37 16.06 -12.19 29.46
C ARG A 37 16.24 -12.54 27.97
N ASP A 38 15.18 -12.44 27.16
CA ASP A 38 15.19 -12.70 25.72
C ASP A 38 15.70 -11.51 24.90
N ALA A 39 15.46 -10.27 25.33
CA ALA A 39 16.10 -9.10 24.70
C ALA A 39 17.63 -9.16 24.88
N ASP A 40 18.10 -9.69 26.01
CA ASP A 40 19.53 -9.91 26.28
C ASP A 40 20.14 -11.00 25.37
N LYS A 41 19.35 -11.88 24.76
CA LYS A 41 19.84 -12.90 23.81
C LYS A 41 20.16 -12.31 22.43
N PHE A 42 19.53 -11.18 22.09
CA PHE A 42 19.70 -10.52 20.80
C PHE A 42 19.98 -9.01 20.99
N PRO A 43 21.10 -8.65 21.65
CA PRO A 43 21.40 -7.26 22.00
C PRO A 43 21.62 -6.36 20.77
N ASP A 44 22.00 -6.96 19.65
CA ASP A 44 22.21 -6.29 18.36
C ASP A 44 20.97 -6.30 17.46
N ALA A 45 19.84 -6.87 17.91
CA ALA A 45 18.61 -6.87 17.13
C ALA A 45 18.10 -5.44 16.96
N ARG A 46 17.82 -5.07 15.72
CA ARG A 46 17.27 -3.77 15.36
C ARG A 46 15.98 -3.92 14.59
N SER A 47 15.10 -2.94 14.72
CA SER A 47 13.89 -2.86 13.92
C SER A 47 14.25 -2.67 12.45
N ALA A 48 13.52 -3.34 11.57
CA ALA A 48 13.69 -3.09 10.14
C ALA A 48 13.09 -1.73 9.77
N LEU A 49 13.64 -1.13 8.71
CA LEU A 49 13.18 0.15 8.18
C LEU A 49 12.11 -0.08 7.09
N THR A 50 11.23 0.90 6.92
CA THR A 50 10.25 0.90 5.82
C THR A 50 10.89 1.32 4.50
N PRO A 51 10.53 0.61 3.41
CA PRO A 51 10.66 1.03 2.03
C PRO A 51 10.60 2.53 1.73
N THR A 52 11.62 3.17 1.15
CA THR A 52 11.35 4.48 0.50
C THR A 52 10.58 4.29 -0.82
N PRO A 53 9.83 5.30 -1.31
CA PRO A 53 9.16 5.22 -2.61
C PRO A 53 10.11 4.85 -3.75
N GLN A 54 11.32 5.41 -3.76
CA GLN A 54 12.35 5.15 -4.76
C GLN A 54 12.89 3.72 -4.68
N GLU A 55 13.02 3.16 -3.48
CA GLU A 55 13.42 1.77 -3.30
C GLU A 55 12.36 0.79 -3.79
N TYR A 56 11.07 1.06 -3.54
CA TYR A 56 9.99 0.28 -4.15
C TYR A 56 10.05 0.36 -5.68
N ALA A 57 10.27 1.56 -6.23
CA ALA A 57 10.37 1.75 -7.68
C ALA A 57 11.49 0.91 -8.30
N HIS A 58 12.71 1.00 -7.76
CA HIS A 58 13.83 0.21 -8.24
C HIS A 58 13.58 -1.30 -8.11
N PHE A 59 12.96 -1.75 -7.02
CA PHE A 59 12.69 -3.16 -6.80
C PHE A 59 11.63 -3.72 -7.77
N ILE A 60 10.61 -2.92 -8.10
CA ILE A 60 9.61 -3.26 -9.12
C ILE A 60 10.26 -3.31 -10.52
N GLU A 61 11.13 -2.35 -10.85
CA GLU A 61 11.81 -2.28 -12.15
C GLU A 61 12.83 -3.42 -12.34
N ALA A 62 13.43 -3.92 -11.27
CA ALA A 62 14.30 -5.10 -11.30
C ALA A 62 13.54 -6.41 -11.64
N GLY A 63 12.20 -6.39 -11.55
CA GLY A 63 11.33 -7.52 -11.85
C GLY A 63 11.10 -8.43 -10.65
N VAL A 64 9.85 -8.85 -10.48
CA VAL A 64 9.40 -9.71 -9.37
C VAL A 64 8.64 -10.86 -9.99
N SER A 65 9.13 -12.09 -9.80
CA SER A 65 8.56 -13.28 -10.46
C SER A 65 7.27 -13.78 -9.80
N ASP A 66 7.08 -13.50 -8.52
CA ASP A 66 5.89 -13.89 -7.77
C ASP A 66 4.81 -12.82 -7.85
N LYS A 67 3.61 -13.20 -8.32
CA LYS A 67 2.49 -12.27 -8.53
C LYS A 67 1.96 -11.65 -7.24
N ASN A 68 1.98 -12.38 -6.12
CA ASN A 68 1.50 -11.86 -4.85
C ASN A 68 2.48 -10.84 -4.28
N LYS A 69 3.79 -11.11 -4.41
CA LYS A 69 4.85 -10.16 -4.05
C LYS A 69 4.84 -8.93 -4.94
N GLU A 70 4.63 -9.09 -6.24
CA GLU A 70 4.46 -7.96 -7.16
C GLU A 70 3.26 -7.11 -6.74
N ARG A 71 2.11 -7.73 -6.53
CA ARG A 71 0.89 -7.05 -6.08
C ARG A 71 1.12 -6.27 -4.78
N TYR A 72 1.77 -6.90 -3.79
CA TYR A 72 2.15 -6.25 -2.55
C TYR A 72 3.03 -5.01 -2.78
N LEU A 73 4.10 -5.13 -3.57
CA LEU A 73 5.01 -4.02 -3.85
C LEU A 73 4.30 -2.85 -4.52
N ARG A 74 3.44 -3.13 -5.50
CA ARG A 74 2.72 -2.09 -6.23
C ARG A 74 1.75 -1.34 -5.32
N LEU A 75 1.08 -2.06 -4.40
CA LEU A 75 0.24 -1.46 -3.37
C LEU A 75 1.07 -0.57 -2.42
N ARG A 76 2.20 -1.08 -1.91
CA ARG A 76 3.07 -0.32 -1.00
C ARG A 76 3.69 0.90 -1.68
N ALA A 77 4.06 0.81 -2.96
CA ALA A 77 4.52 1.94 -3.75
C ALA A 77 3.43 3.01 -3.91
N TRP A 78 2.18 2.59 -4.15
CA TRP A 78 1.03 3.49 -4.24
C TRP A 78 0.77 4.22 -2.91
N TRP A 79 0.76 3.49 -1.79
CA TRP A 79 0.62 4.09 -0.46
C TRP A 79 1.78 5.03 -0.13
N ALA A 80 3.02 4.63 -0.39
CA ALA A 80 4.19 5.45 -0.11
C ALA A 80 4.21 6.78 -0.89
N GLY A 81 3.61 6.84 -2.08
CA GLY A 81 3.39 8.08 -2.81
C GLY A 81 2.23 8.92 -2.25
N ASN A 82 1.18 8.27 -1.74
CA ASN A 82 -0.01 8.92 -1.22
C ASN A 82 0.12 9.44 0.22
N ASP A 83 0.92 8.79 1.06
CA ASP A 83 1.07 9.15 2.48
C ASP A 83 1.57 10.60 2.64
N PRO A 84 2.59 11.09 1.91
CA PRO A 84 2.97 12.50 1.97
C PRO A 84 1.84 13.46 1.54
N ARG A 85 1.02 13.08 0.56
CA ARG A 85 -0.14 13.89 0.11
C ARG A 85 -1.20 14.00 1.22
N ARG A 86 -1.42 12.91 1.97
CA ARG A 86 -2.33 12.87 3.12
C ARG A 86 -1.81 13.73 4.27
N GLU A 87 -0.54 13.58 4.63
CA GLU A 87 0.07 14.27 5.77
C GLU A 87 0.21 15.78 5.56
N THR A 88 0.58 16.19 4.34
CA THR A 88 0.83 17.61 4.03
C THR A 88 -0.42 18.35 3.54
N GLY A 89 -1.46 17.63 3.14
CA GLY A 89 -2.64 18.17 2.46
C GLY A 89 -2.33 18.75 1.06
N GLN A 90 -1.11 18.57 0.56
CA GLN A 90 -0.72 19.07 -0.76
C GLN A 90 -1.21 18.11 -1.83
N SER A 91 -2.11 18.60 -2.66
CA SER A 91 -2.60 17.94 -3.86
C SER A 91 -1.53 18.05 -4.96
N ALA A 92 -0.72 17.01 -5.10
CA ALA A 92 0.21 16.85 -6.22
C ALA A 92 -0.33 15.78 -7.18
N PRO A 93 -0.24 16.00 -8.51
CA PRO A 93 -0.56 14.96 -9.48
C PRO A 93 0.43 13.81 -9.39
N LEU A 94 0.00 12.62 -9.85
CA LEU A 94 0.86 11.45 -9.95
C LEU A 94 2.03 11.72 -10.91
N ASP A 95 3.22 11.31 -10.51
CA ASP A 95 4.38 11.29 -11.41
C ASP A 95 4.30 10.12 -12.41
N SER A 96 5.27 10.08 -13.33
CA SER A 96 5.31 9.05 -14.38
C SER A 96 5.51 7.63 -13.87
N PHE A 97 6.20 7.45 -12.74
CA PHE A 97 6.36 6.15 -12.10
C PHE A 97 5.07 5.76 -11.38
N GLU A 98 4.51 6.65 -10.56
CA GLU A 98 3.28 6.43 -9.82
C GLU A 98 2.12 6.04 -10.76
N ALA A 99 1.94 6.78 -11.86
CA ALA A 99 0.90 6.48 -12.83
C ALA A 99 1.12 5.15 -13.59
N ARG A 100 2.37 4.76 -13.85
CA ARG A 100 2.68 3.43 -14.43
C ARG A 100 2.45 2.31 -13.42
N ASN A 101 2.90 2.51 -12.18
CA ASN A 101 2.71 1.58 -11.08
C ASN A 101 1.22 1.32 -10.84
N LEU A 102 0.42 2.38 -10.75
CA LEU A 102 -1.00 2.29 -10.43
C LEU A 102 -1.81 1.61 -11.56
N ARG A 103 -1.47 1.88 -12.84
CA ARG A 103 -2.04 1.13 -13.97
C ARG A 103 -1.71 -0.36 -13.89
N ALA A 104 -0.45 -0.70 -13.64
CA ALA A 104 -0.04 -2.10 -13.50
C ALA A 104 -0.71 -2.77 -12.29
N PHE A 105 -0.81 -2.08 -11.15
CA PHE A 105 -1.52 -2.56 -9.97
C PHE A 105 -2.98 -2.88 -10.29
N ALA A 106 -3.68 -1.98 -10.98
CA ALA A 106 -5.08 -2.19 -11.37
C ALA A 106 -5.30 -3.45 -12.22
N THR A 107 -4.30 -3.90 -12.99
CA THR A 107 -4.39 -5.16 -13.76
C THR A 107 -4.27 -6.42 -12.91
N LEU A 108 -3.76 -6.31 -11.68
CA LEU A 108 -3.60 -7.42 -10.73
C LEU A 108 -4.81 -7.59 -9.80
N LEU A 109 -5.80 -6.69 -9.87
CA LEU A 109 -6.99 -6.67 -9.03
C LEU A 109 -8.13 -7.47 -9.67
N ASP A 110 -8.75 -8.36 -8.89
CA ASP A 110 -9.88 -9.18 -9.31
C ASP A 110 -11.22 -8.45 -9.09
N GLU A 111 -11.96 -8.17 -10.16
CA GLU A 111 -13.24 -7.46 -10.07
C GLU A 111 -14.37 -8.30 -9.45
N ALA A 112 -14.19 -9.61 -9.32
CA ALA A 112 -15.12 -10.48 -8.61
C ALA A 112 -15.06 -10.30 -7.08
N GLU A 113 -13.93 -9.82 -6.56
CA GLU A 113 -13.71 -9.60 -5.13
C GLU A 113 -13.97 -8.13 -4.78
N ASP A 114 -14.89 -7.88 -3.84
CA ASP A 114 -15.33 -6.51 -3.52
C ASP A 114 -14.18 -5.57 -3.11
N ASN A 115 -13.25 -6.07 -2.28
CA ASN A 115 -12.09 -5.30 -1.83
C ASN A 115 -11.15 -4.93 -3.00
N ASP A 116 -11.00 -5.82 -3.97
CA ASP A 116 -10.17 -5.58 -5.14
C ASP A 116 -10.84 -4.61 -6.09
N ARG A 117 -12.14 -4.77 -6.31
CA ARG A 117 -12.93 -3.90 -7.15
C ARG A 117 -12.96 -2.47 -6.63
N ILE A 118 -13.11 -2.26 -5.31
CA ILE A 118 -13.07 -0.91 -4.73
C ILE A 118 -11.67 -0.30 -4.80
N MET A 119 -10.61 -1.08 -4.57
CA MET A 119 -9.23 -0.61 -4.78
C MET A 119 -8.96 -0.25 -6.25
N LYS A 120 -9.52 -1.01 -7.19
CA LYS A 120 -9.38 -0.76 -8.62
C LYS A 120 -10.11 0.51 -9.05
N ALA A 121 -11.31 0.73 -8.51
CA ALA A 121 -12.06 1.97 -8.73
C ALA A 121 -11.27 3.18 -8.23
N GLU A 122 -10.71 3.11 -7.03
CA GLU A 122 -9.89 4.18 -6.47
C GLU A 122 -8.62 4.44 -7.32
N ALA A 123 -7.93 3.37 -7.73
CA ALA A 123 -6.77 3.47 -8.62
C ALA A 123 -7.11 4.16 -9.95
N LEU A 124 -8.24 3.80 -10.57
CA LEU A 124 -8.72 4.42 -11.81
C LEU A 124 -9.12 5.89 -11.60
N ARG A 125 -9.76 6.22 -10.48
CA ARG A 125 -10.07 7.62 -10.11
C ARG A 125 -8.80 8.45 -10.02
N GLU A 126 -7.77 7.96 -9.34
CA GLU A 126 -6.48 8.67 -9.21
C GLU A 126 -5.74 8.82 -10.55
N LEU A 127 -5.93 7.88 -11.47
CA LEU A 127 -5.45 7.96 -12.85
C LEU A 127 -6.27 8.92 -13.73
N GLY A 128 -7.40 9.44 -13.24
CA GLY A 128 -8.33 10.28 -13.99
C GLY A 128 -9.27 9.50 -14.93
N GLU A 129 -9.29 8.17 -14.84
CA GLU A 129 -10.15 7.26 -15.62
C GLU A 129 -11.55 7.18 -14.97
N PHE A 130 -12.17 8.33 -14.74
CA PHE A 130 -13.37 8.46 -13.89
C PHE A 130 -14.56 7.62 -14.36
N ALA A 131 -14.74 7.47 -15.68
CA ALA A 131 -15.82 6.66 -16.24
C ALA A 131 -15.62 5.16 -15.96
N ALA A 132 -14.37 4.68 -15.99
CA ALA A 132 -14.06 3.30 -15.67
C ALA A 132 -14.24 3.04 -14.16
N ALA A 133 -13.82 3.99 -13.30
CA ALA A 133 -14.07 3.92 -11.87
C ALA A 133 -15.58 3.90 -11.54
N GLU A 134 -16.37 4.76 -12.20
CA GLU A 134 -17.83 4.81 -12.01
C GLU A 134 -18.51 3.46 -12.32
N ASN A 135 -18.11 2.82 -13.42
CA ASN A 135 -18.67 1.51 -13.80
C ASN A 135 -18.38 0.44 -12.75
N LEU A 136 -17.21 0.45 -12.12
CA LEU A 136 -16.87 -0.50 -11.04
C LEU A 136 -17.63 -0.20 -9.75
N LEU A 137 -17.93 1.07 -9.46
CA LEU A 137 -18.65 1.48 -8.25
C LEU A 137 -20.16 1.27 -8.36
N ALA A 138 -20.68 1.15 -9.58
CA ALA A 138 -22.11 0.94 -9.84
C ALA A 138 -22.61 -0.48 -9.55
N THR A 139 -21.72 -1.41 -9.18
CA THR A 139 -22.07 -2.78 -8.80
C THR A 139 -22.42 -2.88 -7.31
N GLU A 140 -22.99 -4.02 -6.89
CA GLU A 140 -23.28 -4.28 -5.47
C GLU A 140 -22.00 -4.59 -4.68
N PHE A 141 -21.83 -3.96 -3.52
CA PHE A 141 -20.75 -4.23 -2.56
C PHE A 141 -21.32 -4.66 -1.21
N GLY A 142 -20.57 -5.47 -0.47
CA GLY A 142 -20.90 -5.79 0.92
C GLY A 142 -21.04 -4.55 1.82
N GLU A 143 -21.91 -4.63 2.82
CA GLU A 143 -22.28 -3.50 3.69
C GLU A 143 -21.07 -2.78 4.32
N GLN A 144 -20.01 -3.52 4.66
CA GLN A 144 -18.80 -2.99 5.28
C GLN A 144 -18.02 -2.02 4.37
N LEU A 145 -18.25 -2.08 3.06
CA LEU A 145 -17.55 -1.26 2.06
C LEU A 145 -18.38 -0.08 1.57
N LEU A 146 -19.68 0.00 1.90
CA LEU A 146 -20.58 1.04 1.40
C LEU A 146 -20.11 2.46 1.76
N GLN A 147 -19.50 2.65 2.93
CA GLN A 147 -18.93 3.93 3.31
C GLN A 147 -17.79 4.34 2.36
N ALA A 148 -16.85 3.41 2.08
CA ALA A 148 -15.75 3.67 1.17
C ALA A 148 -16.25 3.89 -0.27
N VAL A 149 -17.22 3.09 -0.73
CA VAL A 149 -17.85 3.25 -2.06
C VAL A 149 -18.48 4.63 -2.19
N SER A 150 -19.21 5.10 -1.17
CA SER A 150 -19.82 6.42 -1.15
C SER A 150 -18.79 7.54 -1.27
N ILE A 151 -17.70 7.46 -0.50
CA ILE A 151 -16.64 8.47 -0.52
C ILE A 151 -15.93 8.49 -1.88
N ILE A 152 -15.54 7.32 -2.40
CA ILE A 152 -14.87 7.23 -3.71
C ILE A 152 -15.80 7.73 -4.82
N SER A 153 -17.09 7.40 -4.75
CA SER A 153 -18.09 7.87 -5.72
C SER A 153 -18.22 9.39 -5.72
N ASP A 154 -18.29 10.03 -4.55
CA ASP A 154 -18.33 11.49 -4.42
C ASP A 154 -17.08 12.15 -5.03
N LEU A 155 -15.89 11.63 -4.70
CA LEU A 155 -14.64 12.12 -5.28
C LEU A 155 -14.60 11.94 -6.81
N ASN A 156 -15.08 10.80 -7.29
CA ASN A 156 -15.13 10.46 -8.72
C ASN A 156 -16.08 11.39 -9.49
N GLN A 157 -17.28 11.66 -8.95
CA GLN A 157 -18.25 12.58 -9.55
C GLN A 157 -17.72 14.02 -9.61
N LYS A 158 -16.98 14.44 -8.57
CA LYS A 158 -16.28 15.74 -8.54
C LYS A 158 -15.02 15.78 -9.40
N ARG A 159 -14.65 14.65 -10.03
CA ARG A 159 -13.43 14.48 -10.84
C ARG A 159 -12.16 14.87 -10.08
N ILE A 160 -12.14 14.60 -8.78
CA ILE A 160 -10.96 14.79 -7.95
C ILE A 160 -10.09 13.56 -8.19
N ALA A 161 -8.90 13.75 -8.76
CA ALA A 161 -7.91 12.68 -8.97
C ALA A 161 -6.90 12.57 -7.82
N THR A 162 -6.70 13.64 -7.05
CA THR A 162 -5.68 13.63 -6.00
C THR A 162 -6.22 13.06 -4.70
N VAL A 163 -5.34 12.44 -3.93
CA VAL A 163 -5.62 11.98 -2.56
C VAL A 163 -5.46 13.13 -1.58
N ALA A 164 -6.40 13.21 -0.63
CA ALA A 164 -6.29 14.04 0.56
C ALA A 164 -6.76 13.22 1.78
N GLU A 165 -6.37 13.63 2.98
CA GLU A 165 -6.87 13.02 4.21
C GLU A 165 -8.40 13.17 4.32
N MET A 166 -9.09 12.07 4.59
CA MET A 166 -10.53 12.08 4.85
C MET A 166 -10.77 12.56 6.28
N LYS A 167 -11.41 13.73 6.43
CA LYS A 167 -11.87 14.22 7.73
C LYS A 167 -13.24 13.62 8.02
N PHE A 168 -13.33 12.81 9.06
CA PHE A 168 -14.59 12.31 9.59
C PHE A 168 -15.06 13.26 10.70
N GLU A 169 -16.26 13.83 10.58
CA GLU A 169 -16.93 14.59 11.65
C GLU A 169 -17.62 13.66 12.65
#